data_AF-A0A924T941-F1
#
_entry.id   AF-A0A924T941-F1
#
_cell.length_a   1.000
_cell.length_b   1.000
_cell.length_c   1.000
_cell.angle_alpha   90.00
_cell.angle_beta   90.00
_cell.angle_gamma   90.00
#
_symmetry.space_group_name_H-M   'P 1'
#
loop_
_entity.id
_entity.type
_entity.pdbx_description
1 polymer ?
#
loop_
_entity_poly.entity_id
_entity_poly.type
_entity_poly.pdbx_seq_one_letter_code
_entity_poly.pdbx_strand_id
1 'polypeptide(L)'
;MLLARICEAFPLQCPICHRQMRFIAVINDAGNLKKILDYIGESTQPRRIALARGPPPWEAAAAAEQAENDPPWDSSTQPAPEIEFDQRIAW
;
A
#
# COMPACT_ATOMS: atom_id res chain seq x y z
N MET A 1 6.71 13.99 -6.69
CA MET A 1 6.53 13.73 -5.25
C MET A 1 6.15 12.26 -5.02
N LEU A 2 7.02 11.31 -5.40
CA LEU A 2 6.78 9.86 -5.21
C LEU A 2 7.46 9.35 -3.94
N LEU A 3 8.73 9.71 -3.72
CA LEU A 3 9.48 9.32 -2.51
C LEU A 3 8.85 9.82 -1.21
N ALA A 4 8.41 11.08 -1.13
CA ALA A 4 7.73 11.59 0.06
C ALA A 4 6.40 10.86 0.35
N ARG A 5 5.75 10.37 -0.70
CA ARG A 5 4.50 9.60 -0.60
C ARG A 5 4.75 8.15 -0.20
N ILE A 6 5.85 7.55 -0.66
CA ILE A 6 6.24 6.17 -0.36
C ILE A 6 6.86 6.06 1.03
N CYS A 7 7.67 7.04 1.43
CA CYS A 7 8.40 7.01 2.69
C CYS A 7 7.69 7.75 3.84
N GLU A 8 6.53 8.37 3.59
CA GLU A 8 5.79 9.22 4.56
C GLU A 8 6.66 10.24 5.32
N ALA A 9 7.81 10.59 4.74
CA ALA A 9 8.83 11.47 5.31
C ALA A 9 9.52 12.21 4.16
N PHE A 10 10.04 13.42 4.42
CA PHE A 10 10.88 14.14 3.46
C PHE A 10 12.31 13.60 3.55
N PRO A 11 12.70 12.61 2.71
CA PRO A 11 13.97 11.90 2.90
C PRO A 11 15.17 12.78 2.53
N LEU A 12 14.91 13.96 1.93
CA LEU A 12 15.92 14.90 1.46
C LEU A 12 16.17 16.06 2.42
N GLN A 13 15.62 16.02 3.63
CA GLN A 13 15.89 17.00 4.69
C GLN A 13 16.55 16.31 5.87
N CYS A 14 17.71 16.78 6.33
CA CYS A 14 18.37 16.19 7.49
C CYS A 14 17.47 16.34 8.73
N PRO A 15 17.18 15.28 9.50
CA PRO A 15 16.32 15.36 10.67
C PRO A 15 16.98 16.12 11.84
N ILE A 16 18.29 16.36 11.80
CA ILE A 16 19.05 17.05 12.86
C ILE A 16 19.22 18.53 12.54
N CYS A 17 19.60 18.87 11.30
CA CYS A 17 19.99 20.24 10.93
C CYS A 17 19.19 20.85 9.77
N HIS A 18 18.19 20.14 9.25
CA HIS A 18 17.27 20.57 8.18
C HIS A 18 17.93 20.98 6.84
N ARG A 19 19.23 20.71 6.67
CA ARG A 19 19.92 20.92 5.39
C ARG A 19 19.45 19.92 4.33
N GLN A 20 19.62 20.32 3.08
CA GLN A 20 19.28 19.49 1.92
C GLN A 20 20.25 18.30 1.82
N MET A 21 19.68 17.09 1.77
CA MET A 21 20.42 15.85 1.53
C MET A 21 20.32 15.44 0.05
N ARG A 22 21.29 14.65 -0.41
CA ARG A 22 21.35 14.15 -1.79
C ARG A 22 21.13 12.65 -1.80
N PHE A 23 20.26 12.20 -2.70
CA PHE A 23 20.08 10.78 -2.99
C PHE A 23 21.27 10.29 -3.83
N ILE A 24 21.96 9.24 -3.38
CA ILE A 24 23.20 8.76 -4.02
C ILE A 24 23.05 7.42 -4.74
N ALA A 25 22.15 6.54 -4.30
CA ALA A 25 21.93 5.23 -4.91
C ALA A 25 20.62 4.59 -4.43
N VAL A 26 19.99 3.78 -5.28
CA VAL A 26 18.95 2.80 -4.92
C VAL A 26 19.61 1.42 -4.79
N ILE A 27 19.33 0.68 -3.73
CA ILE A 27 19.74 -0.73 -3.59
C ILE A 27 18.50 -1.60 -3.78
N ASN A 28 18.49 -2.42 -4.84
CA ASN A 28 17.38 -3.33 -5.16
C ASN A 28 17.75 -4.82 -5.05
N ASP A 29 19.01 -5.13 -4.73
CA ASP A 29 19.42 -6.52 -4.52
C ASP A 29 18.93 -7.03 -3.16
N ALA A 30 18.14 -8.10 -3.16
CA ALA A 30 17.53 -8.65 -1.96
C ALA A 30 18.56 -9.20 -0.96
N GLY A 31 19.70 -9.71 -1.43
CA GLY A 31 20.77 -10.20 -0.57
C GLY A 31 21.43 -9.07 0.22
N ASN A 32 21.75 -7.98 -0.46
CA ASN A 32 22.29 -6.77 0.14
C ASN A 32 21.28 -6.12 1.08
N LEU A 33 20.00 -6.05 0.70
CA LEU A 33 18.94 -5.52 1.54
C LEU A 33 18.84 -6.30 2.86
N LYS A 34 18.85 -7.64 2.81
CA LYS A 34 18.82 -8.49 4.02
C LYS A 34 20.01 -8.23 4.94
N LYS A 35 21.23 -8.15 4.40
CA LYS A 35 22.44 -7.86 5.19
C LYS A 35 22.37 -6.49 5.88
N ILE A 36 21.87 -5.47 5.17
CA ILE A 36 21.72 -4.12 5.71
C ILE A 36 20.69 -4.12 6.84
N LEU A 37 19.51 -4.72 6.61
CA LEU A 37 18.44 -4.80 7.59
C LEU A 37 18.88 -5.56 8.85
N ASP A 38 19.58 -6.69 8.68
CA ASP A 38 20.12 -7.47 9.80
C ASP A 38 21.15 -6.67 10.61
N TYR A 39 22.03 -5.94 9.93
CA TYR A 39 23.02 -5.09 10.58
C TYR A 39 22.40 -3.95 11.42
N ILE A 40 21.29 -3.36 10.97
CA ILE A 40 20.58 -2.30 11.72
C ILE A 40 19.57 -2.85 12.74
N GLY A 41 19.38 -4.16 12.81
CA GLY A 41 18.42 -4.81 13.71
C GLY A 41 16.95 -4.70 13.27
N GLU A 42 16.70 -4.44 11.99
CA GLU A 42 15.35 -4.34 11.42
C GLU A 42 14.87 -5.68 10.86
N SER A 43 13.55 -5.83 10.75
CA SER A 43 12.95 -7.05 10.19
C SER A 43 13.34 -7.26 8.72
N THR A 44 13.94 -8.41 8.42
CA THR A 44 14.19 -8.87 7.04
C THR A 44 12.94 -9.49 6.39
N GLN A 45 11.89 -9.77 7.16
CA GLN A 45 10.62 -10.21 6.64
C GLN A 45 9.85 -9.03 6.03
N PRO A 46 9.26 -9.18 4.83
CA PRO A 46 8.40 -8.16 4.27
C PRO A 46 7.22 -7.90 5.21
N ARG A 47 6.78 -6.63 5.29
CA ARG A 47 5.57 -6.31 6.04
C ARG A 47 4.40 -7.07 5.44
N ARG A 48 3.59 -7.69 6.31
CA ARG A 48 2.33 -8.30 5.87
C ARG A 48 1.48 -7.19 5.26
N ILE A 49 1.08 -7.40 4.02
CA ILE A 49 0.13 -6.51 3.35
C ILE A 49 -1.18 -6.65 4.11
N ALA A 50 -1.61 -5.58 4.77
CA ALA A 50 -2.95 -5.54 5.32
C ALA A 50 -3.95 -5.58 4.16
N LEU A 51 -5.10 -6.23 4.37
CA LEU A 51 -6.21 -6.10 3.43
C LEU A 51 -6.49 -4.62 3.20
N ALA A 52 -6.92 -4.29 1.97
CA ALA A 52 -7.38 -2.95 1.66
C ALA A 52 -8.34 -2.51 2.76
N ARG A 53 -8.06 -1.36 3.39
CA ARG A 53 -8.95 -0.82 4.41
C ARG A 53 -10.34 -0.73 3.78
N GLY A 54 -11.35 -1.15 4.54
CA GLY A 54 -12.73 -0.96 4.13
C GLY A 54 -13.02 0.53 3.87
N PRO A 55 -14.09 0.84 3.12
CA PRO A 55 -14.49 2.20 2.87
C PRO A 55 -14.61 2.97 4.21
N PRO A 56 -14.24 4.26 4.24
CA PRO A 56 -14.39 5.08 5.44
C PRO A 56 -15.84 5.01 5.98
N PRO A 57 -16.05 5.18 7.30
CA PRO A 57 -17.34 4.89 7.93
C PRO A 57 -18.54 5.62 7.34
N TRP A 58 -18.35 6.83 6.81
CA TRP A 58 -19.41 7.62 6.20
C TRP A 58 -19.78 7.12 4.78
N GLU A 59 -18.85 6.53 4.04
CA GLU A 59 -19.14 5.85 2.78
C GLU A 59 -19.81 4.49 3.02
N ALA A 60 -19.42 3.78 4.08
CA ALA A 60 -20.10 2.55 4.50
C ALA A 60 -21.54 2.81 4.96
N ALA A 61 -21.80 3.94 5.63
CA ALA A 61 -23.14 4.38 6.00
C ALA A 61 -23.97 4.74 4.77
N ALA A 62 -23.41 5.51 3.82
CA ALA A 62 -24.10 5.83 2.57
C ALA A 62 -24.41 4.58 1.72
N ALA A 63 -23.50 3.61 1.67
CA ALA A 63 -23.72 2.33 0.99
C ALA A 63 -24.81 1.49 1.66
N ALA A 64 -24.93 1.52 2.99
CA ALA A 64 -25.99 0.85 3.72
C ALA A 64 -27.37 1.50 3.47
N GLU A 65 -27.42 2.83 3.37
CA GLU A 65 -28.64 3.58 3.01
C GLU A 65 -29.06 3.35 1.55
N GLN A 66 -28.10 3.21 0.63
CA GLN A 66 -28.37 2.88 -0.77
C GLN A 66 -28.87 1.44 -0.95
N ALA A 67 -28.29 0.47 -0.23
CA ALA A 67 -28.71 -0.93 -0.28
C ALA A 67 -30.18 -1.16 0.15
N GLU A 68 -30.74 -0.27 0.98
CA GLU A 68 -32.15 -0.30 1.39
C GLU A 68 -33.09 0.36 0.37
N ASN A 69 -32.54 1.19 -0.54
CA ASN A 69 -33.29 1.93 -1.56
C ASN A 69 -33.15 1.35 -2.97
N ASP A 70 -32.27 0.35 -3.17
CA ASP A 70 -31.99 -0.17 -4.50
C ASP A 70 -33.21 -0.96 -5.06
N PRO A 71 -33.75 -0.56 -6.23
CA PRO A 71 -34.80 -1.33 -6.89
C PRO A 71 -34.27 -2.68 -7.40
N PRO A 72 -35.11 -3.73 -7.47
CA PRO A 72 -34.71 -5.12 -7.70
C PRO A 72 -34.03 -5.42 -9.04
N TRP A 73 -33.86 -4.44 -9.93
CA TRP A 73 -33.17 -4.59 -11.21
C TRP A 73 -31.64 -4.43 -11.10
N ASP A 74 -31.10 -3.98 -9.96
CA ASP A 74 -29.65 -4.05 -9.66
C ASP A 74 -29.22 -5.43 -9.15
N SER A 75 -30.14 -6.40 -9.08
CA SER A 75 -29.84 -7.82 -8.86
C SER A 75 -29.20 -8.50 -10.08
N SER A 76 -28.51 -7.74 -10.94
CA SER A 76 -27.65 -8.31 -11.96
C SER A 76 -26.54 -9.06 -11.24
N THR A 77 -26.75 -10.37 -11.08
CA THR A 77 -25.71 -11.32 -10.71
C THR A 77 -24.63 -11.16 -11.78
N GLN A 78 -23.67 -10.28 -11.54
CA GLN A 78 -22.50 -10.16 -12.40
C GLN A 78 -21.91 -11.56 -12.42
N PRO A 79 -21.84 -12.22 -13.60
CA PRO A 79 -21.22 -13.53 -13.67
C PRO A 79 -19.83 -13.38 -13.05
N ALA A 80 -19.45 -14.34 -12.20
CA ALA A 80 -18.13 -14.32 -11.57
C ALA A 80 -17.11 -14.05 -12.68
N PRO A 81 -16.24 -13.03 -12.53
CA PRO A 81 -15.31 -12.67 -13.58
C PRO A 81 -14.49 -13.91 -13.94
N GLU A 82 -14.46 -14.27 -15.22
CA GLU A 82 -13.69 -15.42 -15.73
C GLU A 82 -12.17 -15.25 -15.53
N ILE A 83 -11.75 -14.06 -15.09
CA ILE A 83 -10.37 -13.69 -14.81
C ILE A 83 -10.09 -14.00 -13.34
N GLU A 84 -9.41 -15.12 -13.08
CA GLU A 84 -8.79 -15.38 -11.79
C GLU A 84 -7.69 -14.33 -11.54
N PHE A 85 -7.94 -13.42 -10.61
CA PHE A 85 -6.99 -12.38 -10.26
C PHE A 85 -5.80 -13.03 -9.53
N ASP A 86 -4.73 -13.34 -10.27
CA ASP A 86 -3.54 -14.00 -9.73
C ASP A 86 -2.78 -13.04 -8.79
N GLN A 87 -2.96 -13.24 -7.49
CA GLN A 87 -2.29 -12.46 -6.45
C GLN A 87 -0.80 -12.79 -6.29
N ARG A 88 -0.26 -13.72 -7.10
CA ARG A 88 1.16 -14.09 -7.10
C ARG A 88 2.02 -13.22 -8.01
N ILE A 89 1.47 -12.15 -8.60
CA ILE A 89 2.29 -11.17 -9.32
C ILE A 89 3.20 -10.46 -8.32
N ALA A 90 4.39 -11.03 -8.15
CA ALA A 90 5.54 -10.38 -7.56
C ALA A 90 6.01 -9.31 -8.54
N TRP A 91 5.71 -8.05 -8.23
CA TRP A 91 6.37 -6.90 -8.84
C TRP A 91 7.82 -6.80 -8.35
#